data_AF-A0A3D5I864-F1
#
_entry.id   AF-A0A3D5I864-F1
#
_cell.length_a   1.000
_cell.length_b   1.000
_cell.length_c   1.000
_cell.angle_alpha   90.00
_cell.angle_beta   90.00
_cell.angle_gamma   90.00
#
_symmetry.space_group_name_H-M   'P 1'
#
loop_
_entity.id
_entity.type
_entity.pdbx_description
1 polymer ?
#
loop_
_entity_poly.entity_id
_entity_poly.type
_entity_poly.pdbx_seq_one_letter_code
_entity_poly.pdbx_strand_id
1 'polypeptide(L)'
;MAMSLDTLIKRANEAFDAALAAAAPGSAMAPALDRLDHRPTHILAIGKAASAMARACRDHGLDAQGVIITNPENAADVEGFELIIGGHPVPDQGSMDGAKRAIELTSSLGPDDHLLVLLSGGGSALMTRPVGDLDLDHKRIINEALLARGMDIHRMNACRRLFSAVKGGRLAGLAAPARVTQWVLSDVPGDHLASIASGPFAPDPWSFDDAVGCVVEAGITRHDWATSVLDAMRKGDLPAPLRDGDPAFDRVETSILASNAICREAASNDLG
;
A
#
# COMPACT_ATOMS: atom_id res chain seq x y z
N MET A 1 35.87 20.32 25.09
CA MET A 1 35.96 19.12 25.96
C MET A 1 35.42 17.94 25.17
N ALA A 2 36.13 16.81 25.15
CA ALA A 2 35.57 15.58 24.59
C ALA A 2 34.37 15.14 25.42
N MET A 3 33.27 14.74 24.77
CA MET A 3 32.08 14.22 25.46
C MET A 3 32.42 12.90 26.16
N SER A 4 31.85 12.67 27.35
CA SER A 4 31.99 11.37 28.02
C SER A 4 31.24 10.28 27.25
N LEU A 5 31.67 9.03 27.41
CA LEU A 5 30.98 7.87 26.84
C LEU A 5 29.51 7.82 27.27
N ASP A 6 29.21 8.10 28.55
CA ASP A 6 27.83 8.14 29.06
C ASP A 6 26.98 9.20 28.35
N THR A 7 27.58 10.37 28.06
CA THR A 7 26.88 11.44 27.33
C THR A 7 26.61 11.02 25.89
N LEU A 8 27.55 10.33 25.24
CA LEU A 8 27.35 9.81 23.88
C LEU A 8 26.25 8.74 23.83
N ILE A 9 26.24 7.80 24.78
CA ILE A 9 25.20 6.77 24.88
C ILE A 9 23.83 7.41 25.09
N LYS A 10 23.73 8.37 26.02
CA LYS A 10 22.48 9.08 26.30
C LYS A 10 21.94 9.76 25.04
N ARG A 11 22.76 10.51 24.32
CA ARG A 11 22.34 11.20 23.07
C ARG A 11 21.94 10.21 21.98
N ALA A 12 22.63 9.09 21.86
CA ALA A 12 22.27 8.06 20.88
C ALA A 12 20.90 7.43 21.19
N ASN A 13 20.59 7.20 22.46
CA ASN A 13 19.28 6.71 22.88
C ASN A 13 18.18 7.75 22.65
N GLU A 14 18.40 9.01 23.02
CA GLU A 14 17.44 10.10 22.78
C GLU A 14 17.11 10.25 21.28
N ALA A 15 18.14 10.22 20.42
CA ALA A 15 17.95 10.26 18.97
C ALA A 15 17.20 9.03 18.42
N PHE A 16 17.46 7.85 18.98
CA PHE A 16 16.73 6.63 18.62
C PHE A 16 15.26 6.69 19.04
N ASP A 17 14.99 7.15 20.26
CA ASP A 17 13.63 7.31 20.78
C ASP A 17 12.85 8.35 19.96
N ALA A 18 13.49 9.45 19.56
CA ALA A 18 12.90 10.45 18.67
C ALA A 18 12.54 9.88 17.30
N ALA A 19 13.42 9.06 16.71
CA ALA A 19 13.13 8.36 15.45
C ALA A 19 11.95 7.39 15.58
N LEU A 20 11.87 6.63 16.68
CA LEU A 20 10.75 5.73 16.95
C LEU A 20 9.45 6.50 17.16
N ALA A 21 9.48 7.59 17.93
CA ALA A 21 8.32 8.43 18.15
C ALA A 21 7.83 9.08 16.85
N ALA A 22 8.71 9.47 15.94
CA ALA A 22 8.33 10.01 14.63
C ALA A 22 7.65 8.95 13.72
N ALA A 23 7.97 7.67 13.89
CA ALA A 23 7.41 6.57 13.10
C ALA A 23 6.17 5.90 13.70
N ALA A 24 5.92 6.09 15.00
CA ALA A 24 4.85 5.40 15.69
C ALA A 24 3.48 5.84 15.12
N PRO A 25 2.57 4.91 14.77
CA PRO A 25 1.33 5.25 14.07
C PRO A 25 0.49 6.35 14.74
N GLY A 26 0.34 6.30 16.07
CA GLY A 26 -0.44 7.30 16.81
C GLY A 26 0.14 8.72 16.69
N SER A 27 1.43 8.89 16.95
CA SER A 27 2.11 10.20 16.87
C SER A 27 2.23 10.70 15.42
N ALA A 28 2.53 9.82 14.48
CA ALA A 28 2.62 10.17 13.06
C ALA A 28 1.27 10.62 12.50
N MET A 29 0.16 10.00 12.94
CA MET A 29 -1.19 10.32 12.47
C MET A 29 -1.83 11.51 13.18
N ALA A 30 -1.46 11.80 14.43
CA ALA A 30 -2.13 12.83 15.23
C ALA A 30 -2.27 14.19 14.51
N PRO A 31 -1.20 14.78 13.92
CA PRO A 31 -1.34 16.07 13.22
C PRO A 31 -2.27 16.01 12.00
N ALA A 32 -2.35 14.86 11.32
CA ALA A 32 -3.21 14.68 10.16
C ALA A 32 -4.68 14.46 10.58
N LEU A 33 -4.89 13.76 11.69
CA LEU A 33 -6.19 13.58 12.34
C LEU A 33 -6.77 14.91 12.81
N ASP A 34 -5.97 15.75 13.48
CA ASP A 34 -6.38 17.09 13.95
C ASP A 34 -6.85 18.02 12.81
N ARG A 35 -6.34 17.80 11.59
CA ARG A 35 -6.65 18.59 10.38
C ARG A 35 -7.60 17.89 9.43
N LEU A 36 -8.23 16.80 9.84
CA LEU A 36 -9.10 16.02 8.96
C LEU A 36 -10.45 16.74 8.79
N ASP A 37 -10.53 17.56 7.73
CA ASP A 37 -11.69 18.42 7.46
C ASP A 37 -12.98 17.63 7.16
N HIS A 38 -12.85 16.46 6.53
CA HIS A 38 -13.96 15.58 6.18
C HIS A 38 -13.85 14.28 6.99
N ARG A 39 -14.89 13.99 7.78
CA ARG A 39 -14.96 12.70 8.48
C ARG A 39 -15.14 11.59 7.45
N PRO A 40 -14.33 10.52 7.51
CA PRO A 40 -14.48 9.41 6.59
C PRO A 40 -15.79 8.69 6.87
N THR A 41 -16.38 8.16 5.81
CA THR A 41 -17.49 7.19 5.86
C THR A 41 -16.97 5.77 6.03
N HIS A 42 -15.78 5.50 5.49
CA HIS A 42 -15.15 4.19 5.48
C HIS A 42 -13.64 4.31 5.70
N ILE A 43 -13.05 3.31 6.35
CA ILE A 43 -11.60 3.23 6.57
C ILE A 43 -11.07 1.90 6.03
N LEU A 44 -10.02 1.95 5.20
CA LEU A 44 -9.31 0.76 4.72
C LEU A 44 -7.86 0.82 5.19
N ALA A 45 -7.51 -0.05 6.15
CA ALA A 45 -6.17 -0.13 6.71
C ALA A 45 -5.43 -1.38 6.23
N ILE A 46 -4.26 -1.20 5.62
CA ILE A 46 -3.48 -2.28 5.01
C ILE A 46 -2.01 -2.18 5.42
N GLY A 47 -1.43 -3.30 5.87
CA GLY A 47 -0.03 -3.40 6.20
C GLY A 47 0.23 -3.82 7.64
N LYS A 48 1.51 -3.90 8.01
CA LYS A 48 1.94 -4.32 9.36
C LYS A 48 1.46 -3.39 10.46
N ALA A 49 1.31 -2.10 10.19
CA ALA A 49 0.81 -1.13 11.16
C ALA A 49 -0.71 -0.92 11.06
N ALA A 50 -1.44 -1.67 10.23
CA ALA A 50 -2.85 -1.42 9.94
C ALA A 50 -3.72 -1.36 11.20
N SER A 51 -3.59 -2.32 12.12
CA SER A 51 -4.36 -2.34 13.37
C SER A 51 -4.04 -1.14 14.27
N ALA A 52 -2.76 -0.74 14.35
CA ALA A 52 -2.33 0.40 15.15
C ALA A 52 -2.80 1.74 14.55
N MET A 53 -2.77 1.87 13.21
CA MET A 53 -3.30 3.04 12.52
C MET A 53 -4.83 3.14 12.68
N ALA A 54 -5.55 2.02 12.52
CA ALA A 54 -6.99 1.95 12.73
C ALA A 54 -7.39 2.31 14.17
N ARG A 55 -6.61 1.83 15.15
CA ARG A 55 -6.77 2.21 16.57
C ARG A 55 -6.57 3.69 16.80
N ALA A 56 -5.54 4.30 16.21
CA ALA A 56 -5.32 5.75 16.31
C ALA A 56 -6.53 6.56 15.78
N CYS A 57 -7.16 6.10 14.69
CA CYS A 57 -8.42 6.70 14.21
C CYS A 57 -9.57 6.58 15.23
N ARG A 58 -9.73 5.42 15.89
CA ARG A 58 -10.76 5.23 16.93
C ARG A 58 -10.51 6.08 18.16
N ASP A 59 -9.29 6.09 18.66
CA ASP A 59 -8.90 6.85 19.84
C ASP A 59 -9.08 8.37 19.59
N HIS A 60 -9.01 8.80 18.33
CA HIS A 60 -9.31 10.17 17.89
C HIS A 60 -10.82 10.45 17.66
N GLY A 61 -11.70 9.48 17.90
CA GLY A 61 -13.16 9.65 17.80
C GLY A 61 -13.73 9.58 16.39
N LEU A 62 -13.05 8.88 15.47
CA LEU A 62 -13.64 8.48 14.19
C LEU A 62 -14.46 7.20 14.35
N ASP A 63 -15.71 7.20 13.89
CA ASP A 63 -16.71 6.14 14.06
C ASP A 63 -17.01 5.36 12.77
N ALA A 64 -16.44 5.76 11.63
CA ALA A 64 -16.61 5.12 10.33
C ALA A 64 -16.26 3.63 10.34
N GLN A 65 -17.08 2.78 9.71
CA GLN A 65 -16.76 1.36 9.58
C GLN A 65 -15.48 1.14 8.76
N GLY A 66 -14.79 0.03 9.00
CA GLY A 66 -13.58 -0.23 8.23
C GLY A 66 -13.14 -1.67 8.14
N VAL A 67 -12.08 -1.88 7.36
CA VAL A 67 -11.43 -3.17 7.16
C VAL A 67 -9.94 -3.03 7.49
N ILE A 68 -9.41 -3.94 8.29
CA ILE A 68 -7.99 -4.08 8.61
C ILE A 68 -7.47 -5.32 7.91
N ILE A 69 -6.41 -5.16 7.11
CA ILE A 69 -5.70 -6.25 6.45
C ILE A 69 -4.25 -6.25 6.94
N THR A 70 -3.90 -7.24 7.76
CA THR A 70 -2.58 -7.31 8.42
C THR A 70 -2.07 -8.74 8.58
N ASN A 71 -0.84 -8.89 9.10
CA ASN A 71 -0.22 -10.19 9.39
C ASN A 71 -0.57 -10.67 10.81
N PRO A 72 -0.46 -11.98 11.10
CA PRO A 72 -0.81 -12.55 12.41
C PRO A 72 -0.15 -11.85 13.60
N GLU A 73 1.10 -11.42 13.46
CA GLU A 73 1.89 -10.81 14.53
C GLU A 73 1.41 -9.40 14.91
N ASN A 74 0.69 -8.73 14.02
CA ASN A 74 0.16 -7.37 14.22
C ASN A 74 -1.38 -7.33 14.26
N ALA A 75 -2.02 -8.49 14.25
CA ALA A 75 -3.47 -8.62 14.37
C ALA A 75 -3.93 -8.11 15.73
N ALA A 76 -4.81 -7.12 15.73
CA ALA A 76 -5.45 -6.63 16.94
C ALA A 76 -6.86 -6.14 16.61
N ASP A 77 -7.83 -6.57 17.40
CA ASP A 77 -9.22 -6.14 17.23
C ASP A 77 -9.34 -4.63 17.51
N VAL A 78 -10.11 -3.96 16.66
CA VAL A 78 -10.45 -2.55 16.78
C VAL A 78 -11.96 -2.42 16.54
N GLU A 79 -12.67 -1.76 17.45
CA GLU A 79 -14.13 -1.62 17.34
C GLU A 79 -14.55 -1.02 16.00
N GLY A 80 -15.60 -1.55 15.38
CA GLY A 80 -16.09 -1.09 14.08
C GLY A 80 -15.18 -1.44 12.89
N PHE A 81 -14.15 -2.27 13.08
CA PHE A 81 -13.34 -2.81 12.00
C PHE A 81 -13.50 -4.33 11.84
N GLU A 82 -13.62 -4.78 10.60
CA GLU A 82 -13.43 -6.17 10.22
C GLU A 82 -11.93 -6.46 10.10
N LEU A 83 -11.42 -7.45 10.85
CA LEU A 83 -10.02 -7.85 10.82
C LEU A 83 -9.83 -9.07 9.90
N ILE A 84 -8.99 -8.91 8.89
CA ILE A 84 -8.56 -9.96 7.96
C ILE A 84 -7.06 -10.17 8.09
N ILE A 85 -6.68 -11.41 8.35
CA ILE A 85 -5.28 -11.81 8.48
C ILE A 85 -4.81 -12.40 7.16
N GLY A 86 -3.71 -11.87 6.61
CA GLY A 86 -3.08 -12.34 5.39
C GLY A 86 -1.61 -12.71 5.59
N GLY A 87 -1.09 -13.50 4.66
CA GLY A 87 0.29 -13.95 4.62
C GLY A 87 1.29 -12.83 4.28
N HIS A 88 2.40 -12.80 5.01
CA HIS A 88 3.56 -11.96 4.73
C HIS A 88 4.83 -12.68 5.23
N PRO A 89 5.94 -12.71 4.45
CA PRO A 89 6.18 -11.99 3.20
C PRO A 89 5.60 -12.68 1.95
N VAL A 90 5.15 -13.92 2.07
CA VAL A 90 4.53 -14.67 0.97
C VAL A 90 3.01 -14.58 1.10
N PRO A 91 2.27 -14.14 0.05
CA PRO A 91 0.82 -14.10 0.08
C PRO A 91 0.19 -15.48 0.22
N ASP A 92 -0.96 -15.54 0.86
CA ASP A 92 -1.77 -16.74 1.04
C ASP A 92 -3.26 -16.48 0.75
N GLN A 93 -4.13 -17.42 1.13
CA GLN A 93 -5.57 -17.25 0.97
C GLN A 93 -6.12 -16.05 1.74
N GLY A 94 -5.61 -15.78 2.94
CA GLY A 94 -5.99 -14.59 3.71
C GLY A 94 -5.63 -13.30 2.98
N SER A 95 -4.52 -13.29 2.23
CA SER A 95 -4.18 -12.17 1.35
C SER A 95 -5.16 -11.95 0.19
N MET A 96 -5.70 -13.05 -0.35
CA MET A 96 -6.74 -13.04 -1.39
C MET A 96 -8.09 -12.56 -0.86
N ASP A 97 -8.44 -13.00 0.34
CA ASP A 97 -9.68 -12.62 1.03
C ASP A 97 -9.65 -11.14 1.43
N GLY A 98 -8.52 -10.66 1.94
CA GLY A 98 -8.31 -9.23 2.22
C GLY A 98 -8.44 -8.38 0.97
N ALA A 99 -7.80 -8.78 -0.13
CA ALA A 99 -7.93 -8.07 -1.41
C ALA A 99 -9.34 -8.12 -1.98
N LYS A 100 -10.07 -9.23 -1.81
CA LYS A 100 -11.49 -9.33 -2.19
C LYS A 100 -12.33 -8.34 -1.39
N ARG A 101 -12.15 -8.28 -0.07
CA ARG A 101 -12.89 -7.35 0.79
C ARG A 101 -12.57 -5.89 0.48
N ALA A 102 -11.30 -5.58 0.20
CA ALA A 102 -10.91 -4.24 -0.25
C ALA A 102 -11.60 -3.82 -1.55
N ILE A 103 -11.67 -4.74 -2.54
CA ILE A 103 -12.43 -4.52 -3.78
C ILE A 103 -13.90 -4.25 -3.46
N GLU A 104 -14.55 -5.13 -2.68
CA GLU A 104 -15.96 -4.97 -2.31
C GLU A 104 -16.24 -3.63 -1.61
N LEU A 105 -15.39 -3.22 -0.67
CA LEU A 105 -15.50 -1.92 0.00
C LEU A 105 -15.37 -0.79 -1.02
N THR A 106 -14.29 -0.75 -1.81
CA THR A 106 -14.06 0.34 -2.77
C THR A 106 -15.16 0.44 -3.81
N SER A 107 -15.60 -0.67 -4.38
CA SER A 107 -16.67 -0.72 -5.39
C SER A 107 -18.05 -0.36 -4.86
N SER A 108 -18.25 -0.33 -3.54
CA SER A 108 -19.52 0.07 -2.93
C SER A 108 -19.67 1.58 -2.73
N LEU A 109 -18.60 2.36 -2.92
CA LEU A 109 -18.55 3.78 -2.63
C LEU A 109 -19.18 4.63 -3.73
N GLY A 110 -19.88 5.69 -3.33
CA GLY A 110 -20.48 6.69 -4.19
C GLY A 110 -19.84 8.08 -4.06
N PRO A 111 -20.36 9.10 -4.77
CA PRO A 111 -19.78 10.45 -4.82
C PRO A 111 -19.80 11.20 -3.48
N ASP A 112 -20.70 10.81 -2.58
CA ASP A 112 -20.86 11.37 -1.23
C ASP A 112 -19.99 10.66 -0.18
N ASP A 113 -19.37 9.53 -0.54
CA ASP A 113 -18.50 8.79 0.37
C ASP A 113 -17.11 9.40 0.45
N HIS A 114 -16.51 9.22 1.61
CA HIS A 114 -15.11 9.52 1.87
C HIS A 114 -14.42 8.28 2.43
N LEU A 115 -13.42 7.79 1.70
CA LEU A 115 -12.55 6.70 2.09
C LEU A 115 -11.24 7.23 2.67
N LEU A 116 -10.95 6.88 3.92
CA LEU A 116 -9.63 7.04 4.51
C LEU A 116 -8.83 5.74 4.35
N VAL A 117 -7.75 5.80 3.58
CA VAL A 117 -6.84 4.67 3.35
C VAL A 117 -5.62 4.83 4.23
N LEU A 118 -5.33 3.82 5.04
CA LEU A 118 -4.18 3.76 5.95
C LEU A 118 -3.21 2.69 5.43
N LEU A 119 -2.08 3.10 4.84
CA LEU A 119 -1.08 2.19 4.28
C LEU A 119 0.19 2.15 5.10
N SER A 120 0.71 0.94 5.28
CA SER A 120 2.05 0.70 5.84
C SER A 120 2.77 -0.45 5.11
N GLY A 121 4.02 -0.70 5.52
CA GLY A 121 4.86 -1.76 4.98
C GLY A 121 4.18 -3.15 4.94
N GLY A 122 4.53 -3.95 3.94
CA GLY A 122 4.02 -5.32 3.75
C GLY A 122 2.73 -5.44 2.92
N GLY A 123 2.07 -4.33 2.59
CA GLY A 123 0.79 -4.34 1.85
C GLY A 123 0.81 -5.11 0.51
N SER A 124 1.95 -5.16 -0.17
CA SER A 124 2.10 -5.90 -1.45
C SER A 124 1.81 -7.39 -1.33
N ALA A 125 2.16 -7.99 -0.18
CA ALA A 125 1.89 -9.39 0.11
C ALA A 125 0.50 -9.55 0.73
N LEU A 126 0.24 -8.79 1.80
CA LEU A 126 -0.96 -8.84 2.63
C LEU A 126 -2.26 -8.61 1.87
N MET A 127 -2.24 -7.79 0.82
CA MET A 127 -3.39 -7.55 -0.04
C MET A 127 -3.03 -7.95 -1.48
N THR A 128 -3.36 -9.19 -1.84
CA THR A 128 -2.99 -9.79 -3.12
C THR A 128 -4.21 -10.42 -3.77
N ARG A 129 -4.57 -9.95 -4.96
CA ARG A 129 -5.47 -10.67 -5.85
C ARG A 129 -4.94 -10.57 -7.29
N PRO A 130 -4.73 -11.70 -7.98
CA PRO A 130 -4.49 -11.72 -9.42
C PRO A 130 -5.70 -11.22 -10.20
N VAL A 131 -5.50 -10.82 -11.45
CA VAL A 131 -6.58 -10.36 -12.35
C VAL A 131 -7.31 -11.55 -13.01
N GLY A 132 -8.61 -11.41 -13.27
CA GLY A 132 -9.40 -12.43 -13.95
C GLY A 132 -9.47 -13.74 -13.15
N ASP A 133 -9.29 -14.86 -13.86
CA ASP A 133 -9.33 -16.22 -13.30
C ASP A 133 -7.97 -16.72 -12.77
N LEU A 134 -6.96 -15.84 -12.70
CA LEU A 134 -5.65 -16.19 -12.18
C LEU A 134 -5.68 -16.39 -10.65
N ASP A 135 -4.75 -17.21 -10.15
CA ASP A 135 -4.62 -17.55 -8.73
C ASP A 135 -3.18 -17.30 -8.19
N LEU A 136 -2.94 -17.71 -6.94
CA LEU A 136 -1.65 -17.53 -6.29
C LEU A 136 -0.51 -18.31 -6.96
N ASP A 137 -0.78 -19.44 -7.61
CA ASP A 137 0.23 -20.20 -8.34
C ASP A 137 0.70 -19.44 -9.58
N HIS A 138 -0.23 -18.80 -10.30
CA HIS A 138 0.14 -17.90 -11.40
C HIS A 138 1.02 -16.75 -10.92
N LYS A 139 0.70 -16.15 -9.76
CA LYS A 139 1.53 -15.11 -9.16
C LYS A 139 2.92 -15.61 -8.79
N ARG A 140 3.02 -16.83 -8.26
CA ARG A 140 4.30 -17.47 -7.93
C ARG A 140 5.15 -17.67 -9.18
N ILE A 141 4.57 -18.19 -10.27
CA ILE A 141 5.24 -18.37 -11.57
C ILE A 141 5.77 -17.03 -12.10
N ILE A 142 4.96 -15.97 -12.05
CA ILE A 142 5.38 -14.62 -12.46
C ILE A 142 6.58 -14.16 -11.63
N ASN A 143 6.51 -14.28 -10.31
CA ASN A 143 7.56 -13.80 -9.42
C ASN A 143 8.88 -14.57 -9.62
N GLU A 144 8.81 -15.89 -9.79
CA GLU A 144 9.97 -16.75 -10.09
C GLU A 144 10.62 -16.37 -11.43
N ALA A 145 9.82 -16.15 -12.47
CA ALA A 145 10.31 -15.75 -13.79
C ALA A 145 11.03 -14.39 -13.75
N LEU A 146 10.47 -13.41 -13.03
CA LEU A 146 11.06 -12.09 -12.87
C LEU A 146 12.40 -12.16 -12.10
N LEU A 147 12.44 -12.92 -11.00
CA LEU A 147 13.67 -13.12 -10.21
C LEU A 147 14.75 -13.84 -11.01
N ALA A 148 14.38 -14.85 -11.79
CA ALA A 148 15.32 -15.60 -12.62
C ALA A 148 16.02 -14.74 -13.70
N ARG A 149 15.45 -13.59 -14.05
CA ARG A 149 16.06 -12.62 -14.97
C ARG A 149 16.84 -11.51 -14.29
N GLY A 150 16.89 -11.48 -12.96
CA GLY A 150 17.60 -10.43 -12.21
C GLY A 150 17.06 -9.03 -12.50
N MET A 151 15.76 -8.93 -12.83
CA MET A 151 15.14 -7.63 -13.11
C MET A 151 15.19 -6.72 -11.88
N ASP A 152 15.40 -5.42 -12.10
CA ASP A 152 15.30 -4.45 -11.01
C ASP A 152 13.86 -4.35 -10.49
N ILE A 153 13.74 -3.87 -9.24
CA ILE A 153 12.47 -3.84 -8.53
C ILE A 153 11.38 -3.02 -9.22
N HIS A 154 11.73 -1.97 -9.97
CA HIS A 154 10.76 -1.13 -10.65
C HIS A 154 10.16 -1.86 -11.85
N ARG A 155 10.98 -2.53 -12.65
CA ARG A 155 10.55 -3.39 -13.76
C ARG A 155 9.72 -4.58 -13.27
N MET A 156 10.17 -5.23 -12.20
CA MET A 156 9.41 -6.30 -11.56
C MET A 156 8.02 -5.82 -11.11
N ASN A 157 7.96 -4.64 -10.48
CA ASN A 157 6.70 -4.03 -10.03
C ASN A 157 5.78 -3.72 -11.21
N ALA A 158 6.30 -3.21 -12.34
CA ALA A 158 5.52 -2.95 -13.54
C ALA A 158 4.84 -4.23 -14.08
N CYS A 159 5.59 -5.32 -14.21
CA CYS A 159 5.04 -6.63 -14.57
C CYS A 159 3.97 -7.11 -13.58
N ARG A 160 4.27 -7.06 -12.27
CA ARG A 160 3.36 -7.56 -11.23
C ARG A 160 2.06 -6.77 -11.16
N ARG A 161 2.07 -5.47 -11.50
CA ARG A 161 0.86 -4.65 -11.55
C ARG A 161 -0.06 -5.08 -12.68
N LEU A 162 0.45 -5.44 -13.86
CA LEU A 162 -0.40 -5.95 -14.96
C LEU A 162 -1.29 -7.11 -14.50
N PHE A 163 -0.71 -8.09 -13.81
CA PHE A 163 -1.43 -9.30 -13.38
C PHE A 163 -2.17 -9.20 -12.04
N SER A 164 -2.44 -8.00 -11.51
CA SER A 164 -3.13 -7.83 -10.23
C SER A 164 -4.47 -7.11 -10.37
N ALA A 165 -5.46 -7.47 -9.56
CA ALA A 165 -6.74 -6.76 -9.51
C ALA A 165 -6.73 -5.51 -8.60
N VAL A 166 -5.77 -5.38 -7.67
CA VAL A 166 -5.78 -4.34 -6.62
C VAL A 166 -4.61 -3.35 -6.70
N LYS A 167 -3.62 -3.61 -7.54
CA LYS A 167 -2.38 -2.81 -7.63
C LYS A 167 -2.42 -1.90 -8.86
N GLY A 168 -1.60 -0.84 -8.87
CA GLY A 168 -1.49 0.09 -10.00
C GLY A 168 -2.73 0.95 -10.19
N GLY A 169 -3.13 1.66 -9.15
CA GLY A 169 -4.26 2.59 -9.16
C GLY A 169 -5.64 1.93 -9.15
N ARG A 170 -5.74 0.60 -9.28
CA ARG A 170 -7.03 -0.06 -9.46
C ARG A 170 -8.00 0.12 -8.30
N LEU A 171 -7.54 0.20 -7.05
CA LEU A 171 -8.44 0.51 -5.94
C LEU A 171 -8.91 1.97 -5.95
N ALA A 172 -8.10 2.92 -6.44
CA ALA A 172 -8.58 4.28 -6.70
C ALA A 172 -9.66 4.28 -7.78
N GLY A 173 -9.46 3.55 -8.88
CA GLY A 173 -10.47 3.39 -9.94
C GLY A 173 -11.78 2.81 -9.44
N LEU A 174 -11.73 1.80 -8.58
CA LEU A 174 -12.93 1.19 -7.99
C LEU A 174 -13.62 2.10 -6.96
N ALA A 175 -12.86 2.96 -6.27
CA ALA A 175 -13.42 3.91 -5.31
C ALA A 175 -14.01 5.15 -5.98
N ALA A 176 -13.64 5.47 -7.23
CA ALA A 176 -14.20 6.61 -7.94
C ALA A 176 -15.72 6.45 -8.12
N PRO A 177 -16.53 7.50 -7.87
CA PRO A 177 -16.15 8.91 -7.72
C PRO A 177 -16.00 9.40 -6.26
N ALA A 178 -15.85 8.50 -5.28
CA ALA A 178 -15.70 8.87 -3.87
C ALA A 178 -14.42 9.69 -3.61
N ARG A 179 -14.43 10.48 -2.54
CA ARG A 179 -13.20 11.13 -2.05
C ARG A 179 -12.30 10.06 -1.42
N VAL A 180 -11.00 10.11 -1.72
CA VAL A 180 -10.01 9.25 -1.09
C VAL A 180 -8.93 10.10 -0.43
N THR A 181 -8.75 9.93 0.88
CA THR A 181 -7.58 10.44 1.60
C THR A 181 -6.70 9.26 1.95
N GLN A 182 -5.45 9.26 1.49
CA GLN A 182 -4.49 8.20 1.72
C GLN A 182 -3.36 8.68 2.63
N TRP A 183 -3.19 7.99 3.77
CA TRP A 183 -2.09 8.23 4.70
C TRP A 183 -1.13 7.05 4.70
N VAL A 184 0.17 7.36 4.62
CA VAL A 184 1.20 6.36 4.37
C VAL A 184 2.30 6.43 5.43
N LEU A 185 2.60 5.28 6.03
CA LEU A 185 3.83 5.03 6.78
C LEU A 185 4.79 4.22 5.89
N SER A 186 5.73 4.89 5.25
CA SER A 186 6.57 4.34 4.19
C SER A 186 7.81 3.63 4.75
N ASP A 187 7.98 2.37 4.35
CA ASP A 187 9.22 1.60 4.50
C ASP A 187 10.02 1.49 3.18
N VAL A 188 9.60 2.21 2.14
CA VAL A 188 10.20 2.17 0.80
C VAL A 188 11.24 3.29 0.66
N PRO A 189 12.50 2.98 0.31
CA PRO A 189 13.49 4.00 -0.01
C PRO A 189 13.00 4.92 -1.14
N GLY A 190 13.08 6.24 -0.90
CA GLY A 190 12.63 7.25 -1.86
C GLY A 190 11.12 7.48 -1.90
N ASP A 191 10.35 6.82 -1.03
CA ASP A 191 8.93 7.14 -0.78
C ASP A 191 8.02 7.11 -2.04
N HIS A 192 8.42 6.31 -3.03
CA HIS A 192 7.70 6.18 -4.29
C HIS A 192 6.34 5.49 -4.09
N LEU A 193 5.24 6.24 -4.18
CA LEU A 193 3.87 5.76 -3.93
C LEU A 193 3.50 4.52 -4.78
N ALA A 194 3.89 4.48 -6.05
CA ALA A 194 3.64 3.35 -6.93
C ALA A 194 4.35 2.03 -6.51
N SER A 195 5.35 2.13 -5.62
CA SER A 195 6.06 1.01 -5.03
C SER A 195 5.47 0.60 -3.68
N ILE A 196 4.97 1.54 -2.88
CA ILE A 196 4.36 1.28 -1.57
C ILE A 196 3.08 0.48 -1.75
N ALA A 197 3.03 -0.73 -1.20
CA ALA A 197 1.98 -1.72 -1.45
C ALA A 197 1.70 -1.99 -2.96
N SER A 198 2.65 -1.66 -3.84
CA SER A 198 2.48 -1.61 -5.30
C SER A 198 1.40 -0.64 -5.80
N GLY A 199 1.21 0.48 -5.09
CA GLY A 199 0.41 1.62 -5.51
C GLY A 199 -1.07 1.32 -5.77
N PRO A 200 -1.85 0.78 -4.81
CA PRO A 200 -3.27 0.50 -5.03
C PRO A 200 -4.10 1.76 -5.33
N PHE A 201 -3.69 2.91 -4.80
CA PHE A 201 -4.32 4.22 -5.01
C PHE A 201 -3.37 5.25 -5.65
N ALA A 202 -2.28 4.79 -6.29
CA ALA A 202 -1.31 5.66 -6.95
C ALA A 202 -1.27 5.36 -8.45
N PRO A 203 -1.02 6.38 -9.30
CA PRO A 203 -0.85 6.16 -10.73
C PRO A 203 0.35 5.24 -10.98
N ASP A 204 0.21 4.33 -11.95
CA ASP A 204 1.32 3.54 -12.44
C ASP A 204 2.22 4.43 -13.32
N PRO A 205 3.52 4.58 -12.99
CA PRO A 205 4.43 5.39 -13.80
C PRO A 205 4.87 4.69 -15.09
N TRP A 206 4.56 3.41 -15.28
CA TRP A 206 4.90 2.65 -16.49
C TRP A 206 3.80 2.70 -17.56
N SER A 207 4.19 2.90 -18.82
CA SER A 207 3.26 2.69 -19.92
C SER A 207 2.88 1.20 -19.99
N PHE A 208 1.70 0.93 -20.53
CA PHE A 208 1.26 -0.45 -20.72
C PHE A 208 2.26 -1.24 -21.59
N ASP A 209 2.77 -0.64 -22.66
CA ASP A 209 3.71 -1.28 -23.58
C ASP A 209 5.07 -1.56 -22.94
N ASP A 210 5.60 -0.63 -22.11
CA ASP A 210 6.87 -0.86 -21.39
C ASP A 210 6.73 -1.99 -20.37
N ALA A 211 5.60 -2.03 -19.66
CA ALA A 211 5.30 -3.11 -18.71
C ALA A 211 5.17 -4.46 -19.45
N VAL A 212 4.50 -4.50 -20.60
CA VAL A 212 4.41 -5.69 -21.45
C VAL A 212 5.80 -6.11 -21.97
N GLY A 213 6.65 -5.17 -22.35
CA GLY A 213 8.04 -5.45 -22.74
C GLY A 213 8.81 -6.17 -21.64
N CYS A 214 8.61 -5.77 -20.38
CA CYS A 214 9.21 -6.46 -19.24
C CYS A 214 8.62 -7.87 -19.06
N VAL A 215 7.33 -8.09 -19.31
CA VAL A 215 6.71 -9.44 -19.26
C VAL A 215 7.29 -10.35 -20.34
N VAL A 216 7.56 -9.82 -21.54
CA VAL A 216 8.20 -10.56 -22.65
C VAL A 216 9.65 -10.91 -22.30
N GLU A 217 10.44 -9.96 -21.80
CA GLU A 217 11.84 -10.21 -21.39
C GLU A 217 11.93 -11.24 -20.25
N ALA A 218 10.96 -11.23 -19.34
CA ALA A 218 10.82 -12.23 -18.28
C ALA A 218 10.46 -13.63 -18.82
N GLY A 219 10.05 -13.75 -20.08
CA GLY A 219 9.62 -14.99 -20.72
C GLY A 219 8.26 -15.48 -20.21
N ILE A 220 7.44 -14.60 -19.62
CA ILE A 220 6.13 -14.96 -19.04
C ILE A 220 5.10 -15.21 -20.15
N THR A 221 5.25 -14.55 -21.30
CA THR A 221 4.37 -14.72 -22.48
C THR A 221 4.45 -16.11 -23.13
N ARG A 222 5.34 -16.99 -22.65
CA ARG A 222 5.32 -18.41 -23.02
C ARG A 222 4.09 -19.16 -22.49
N HIS A 223 3.34 -18.55 -21.57
CA HIS A 223 2.13 -19.10 -21.00
C HIS A 223 0.89 -18.46 -21.64
N ASP A 224 -0.04 -19.28 -22.13
CA ASP A 224 -1.25 -18.81 -22.83
C ASP A 224 -2.17 -17.94 -21.95
N TRP A 225 -2.22 -18.21 -20.64
CA TRP A 225 -2.96 -17.38 -19.70
C TRP A 225 -2.39 -15.96 -19.62
N ALA A 226 -1.08 -15.80 -19.79
CA ALA A 226 -0.44 -14.49 -19.71
C ALA A 226 -0.77 -13.65 -20.94
N THR A 227 -0.64 -14.23 -22.13
CA THR A 227 -1.00 -13.56 -23.39
C THR A 227 -2.49 -13.22 -23.43
N SER A 228 -3.35 -14.12 -22.97
CA SER A 228 -4.80 -13.89 -22.86
C SER A 228 -5.13 -12.67 -21.99
N VAL A 229 -4.49 -12.53 -20.83
CA VAL A 229 -4.68 -11.36 -19.95
C VAL A 229 -4.22 -10.07 -20.62
N LEU A 230 -3.05 -10.08 -21.26
CA LEU A 230 -2.52 -8.88 -21.93
C LEU A 230 -3.39 -8.47 -23.12
N ASP A 231 -3.90 -9.43 -23.89
CA ASP A 231 -4.77 -9.15 -25.04
C ASP A 231 -6.15 -8.66 -24.59
N ALA A 232 -6.70 -9.19 -23.50
CA ALA A 232 -7.92 -8.67 -22.89
C ALA A 232 -7.73 -7.21 -22.41
N MET A 233 -6.57 -6.87 -21.84
CA MET A 233 -6.27 -5.47 -21.48
C MET A 233 -6.15 -4.55 -22.69
N ARG A 234 -5.51 -5.00 -23.78
CA ARG A 234 -5.42 -4.22 -25.03
C ARG A 234 -6.78 -3.94 -25.64
N LYS A 235 -7.72 -4.89 -25.53
CA LYS A 235 -9.09 -4.75 -26.03
C LYS A 235 -9.99 -3.92 -25.10
N GLY A 236 -9.55 -3.67 -23.87
CA GLY A 236 -10.35 -3.01 -22.84
C GLY A 236 -11.29 -3.94 -22.08
N ASP A 237 -11.22 -5.25 -22.30
CA ASP A 237 -12.04 -6.25 -21.58
C ASP A 237 -11.58 -6.43 -20.13
N LEU A 238 -10.31 -6.14 -19.84
CA LEU A 238 -9.74 -6.06 -18.50
C LEU A 238 -9.07 -4.70 -18.28
N PRO A 239 -9.20 -4.09 -17.09
CA PRO A 239 -8.56 -2.82 -16.82
C PRO A 239 -7.04 -2.97 -16.70
N ALA A 240 -6.31 -2.21 -17.51
CA ALA A 240 -4.89 -1.97 -17.31
C ALA A 240 -4.64 -1.14 -16.03
N PRO A 241 -3.42 -1.14 -15.46
CA PRO A 241 -3.06 -0.20 -14.40
C PRO A 241 -3.36 1.25 -14.81
N LEU A 242 -3.92 2.03 -13.88
CA LEU A 242 -4.32 3.42 -14.15
C LEU A 242 -3.09 4.32 -14.25
N ARG A 243 -3.10 5.23 -15.21
CA ARG A 243 -1.99 6.13 -15.53
C ARG A 243 -2.19 7.48 -14.85
N ASP A 244 -1.10 8.24 -14.80
CA ASP A 244 -1.20 9.66 -14.44
C ASP A 244 -2.18 10.38 -15.38
N GLY A 245 -3.01 11.27 -14.81
CA GLY A 245 -4.10 11.95 -15.53
C GLY A 245 -5.40 11.16 -15.69
N ASP A 246 -5.51 9.94 -15.14
CA ASP A 246 -6.79 9.24 -15.06
C ASP A 246 -7.76 9.97 -14.08
N PRO A 247 -9.02 10.23 -14.45
CA PRO A 247 -9.98 10.93 -13.60
C PRO A 247 -10.24 10.28 -12.24
N ALA A 248 -9.93 8.99 -12.08
CA ALA A 248 -10.02 8.32 -10.78
C ALA A 248 -9.12 8.97 -9.72
N PHE A 249 -8.06 9.69 -10.12
CA PHE A 249 -7.16 10.37 -9.20
C PHE A 249 -7.57 11.81 -8.86
N ASP A 250 -8.59 12.37 -9.53
CA ASP A 250 -9.04 13.76 -9.32
C ASP A 250 -9.45 14.06 -7.87
N ARG A 251 -9.86 13.03 -7.13
CA ARG A 251 -10.30 13.10 -5.73
C ARG A 251 -9.46 12.25 -4.79
N VAL A 252 -8.23 11.90 -5.18
CA VAL A 252 -7.27 11.15 -4.36
C VAL A 252 -6.20 12.11 -3.84
N GLU A 253 -6.14 12.25 -2.52
CA GLU A 253 -5.12 13.03 -1.84
C GLU A 253 -4.23 12.10 -1.01
N THR A 254 -2.91 12.13 -1.22
CA THR A 254 -1.97 11.27 -0.50
C THR A 254 -1.02 12.09 0.37
N SER A 255 -0.77 11.62 1.59
CA SER A 255 0.22 12.17 2.50
C SER A 255 1.10 11.07 3.10
N ILE A 256 2.40 11.28 3.10
CA ILE A 256 3.36 10.43 3.79
C ILE A 256 3.55 11.00 5.19
N LEU A 257 3.09 10.26 6.19
CA LEU A 257 3.07 10.70 7.59
C LEU A 257 4.30 10.23 8.35
N ALA A 258 4.90 9.12 7.93
CA ALA A 258 6.20 8.67 8.41
C ALA A 258 7.00 8.05 7.27
N SER A 259 8.32 8.23 7.30
CA SER A 259 9.27 7.56 6.43
C SER A 259 10.66 7.56 7.04
N ASN A 260 11.58 6.79 6.45
CA ASN A 260 12.98 6.80 6.87
C ASN A 260 13.61 8.21 6.86
N ALA A 261 13.18 9.10 5.95
CA ALA A 261 13.68 10.47 5.91
C ALA A 261 13.21 11.27 7.13
N ILE A 262 11.91 11.17 7.46
CA ILE A 262 11.30 11.83 8.63
C ILE A 262 11.95 11.34 9.93
N CYS A 263 12.15 10.03 10.07
CA CYS A 263 12.79 9.47 11.26
C CYS A 263 14.25 9.94 11.41
N ARG A 264 14.99 10.06 10.30
CA ARG A 264 16.37 10.57 10.32
C ARG A 264 16.42 12.05 10.68
N GLU A 265 15.48 12.85 10.21
CA GLU A 265 15.38 14.27 10.58
C GLU A 265 15.08 14.41 12.07
N ALA A 266 14.10 13.66 12.59
CA ALA A 266 13.77 13.64 14.01
C ALA A 266 14.97 13.26 14.88
N ALA A 267 15.70 12.20 14.51
CA ALA A 267 16.94 11.80 15.19
C ALA A 267 18.02 12.89 15.14
N SER A 268 18.13 13.60 14.01
CA SER A 268 19.20 14.60 13.82
C SER A 268 18.96 15.87 14.65
N ASN A 269 17.71 16.27 14.85
CA ASN A 269 17.37 17.45 15.66
C ASN A 269 17.84 17.31 17.13
N ASP A 270 17.84 16.08 17.64
CA ASP A 270 18.31 15.77 19.00
C ASP A 270 19.82 15.49 19.06
N LEU A 271 20.45 15.27 17.91
CA LEU A 271 21.89 15.04 17.77
C LEU A 271 22.72 16.32 17.62
N GLY A 272 22.11 17.51 17.60
CA GLY A 272 22.73 18.84 17.75
C GLY A 272 24.12 19.02 17.12
#